data_AF-A0A960EST2-F1
#
_entry.id   AF-A0A960EST2-F1
#
_cell.length_a   1.000
_cell.length_b   1.000
_cell.length_c   1.000
_cell.angle_alpha   90.00
_cell.angle_beta   90.00
_cell.angle_gamma   90.00
#
_symmetry.space_group_name_H-M   'P 1'
#
loop_
_entity.id
_entity.type
_entity.pdbx_description
1 polymer ?
#
loop_
_entity_poly.entity_id
_entity_poly.type
_entity_poly.pdbx_seq_one_letter_code
_entity_poly.pdbx_strand_id
1 'polypeptide(L)'
;MSPAQASAVRLLDGSLARIGLDGPPDPETVPVVDLRGRPLRDLRVSVTDRCNLRCAYCMPEEHYEWLPNGSFLSIDELSRVIGAFADAGVSKVRLTGGEPLL
;
A
#
# COMPACT_ATOMS: atom_id res chain seq x y z
N MET A 1 19.02 21.66 5.97
CA MET A 1 18.22 20.56 5.37
C MET A 1 17.70 19.72 6.53
N SER A 2 16.44 19.93 6.88
CA SER A 2 15.80 19.39 8.09
C SER A 2 15.63 17.87 7.99
N PRO A 3 15.83 17.08 9.06
CA PRO A 3 15.49 15.67 9.06
C PRO A 3 13.97 15.53 8.95
N ALA A 4 13.52 14.75 7.97
CA ALA A 4 12.14 14.38 7.77
C ALA A 4 11.56 13.80 9.07
N GLN A 5 10.38 14.30 9.43
CA GLN A 5 9.66 13.95 10.65
C GLN A 5 9.25 12.47 10.58
N ALA A 6 10.02 11.59 11.23
CA ALA A 6 9.61 10.22 11.49
C ALA A 6 8.40 10.27 12.45
N SER A 7 7.21 9.98 11.93
CA SER A 7 6.04 9.78 12.78
C SER A 7 6.20 8.43 13.50
N ALA A 8 6.23 8.48 14.83
CA ALA A 8 6.22 7.28 15.66
C ALA A 8 4.78 7.01 16.10
N VAL A 9 4.30 5.79 15.86
CA VAL A 9 3.00 5.34 16.39
C VAL A 9 3.27 4.58 17.68
N ARG A 10 2.47 4.91 18.71
CA ARG A 10 2.45 4.14 19.96
C ARG A 10 1.69 2.84 19.73
N LEU A 11 2.39 1.72 19.88
CA LEU A 11 1.78 0.40 19.94
C LEU A 11 1.00 0.25 21.25
N LEU A 12 0.09 -0.74 21.28
CA LEU A 12 -0.81 -0.98 22.42
C LEU A 12 -0.08 -1.34 23.72
N ASP A 13 1.17 -1.78 23.61
CA ASP A 13 2.08 -2.05 24.74
C ASP A 13 2.86 -0.80 25.22
N GLY A 14 2.64 0.35 24.59
CA GLY A 14 3.30 1.62 24.91
C GLY A 14 4.66 1.83 24.23
N SER A 15 5.14 0.89 23.42
CA SER A 15 6.36 1.04 22.63
C SER A 15 6.14 1.94 21.41
N LEU A 16 7.22 2.53 20.90
CA LEU A 16 7.20 3.47 19.76
C LEU A 16 7.74 2.76 18.52
N ALA A 17 6.85 2.38 17.60
CA ALA A 17 7.25 1.86 16.30
C ALA A 17 7.67 3.02 15.38
N ARG A 18 8.82 2.88 14.71
CA ARG A 18 9.30 3.84 13.72
C ARG A 18 8.74 3.47 12.35
N ILE A 19 7.88 4.32 11.80
CA ILE A 19 7.43 4.18 10.41
C ILE A 19 8.56 4.68 9.50
N GLY A 20 9.44 3.77 9.10
CA GLY A 20 10.38 3.99 8.00
C GLY A 20 9.83 3.32 6.75
N LEU A 21 9.53 4.09 5.70
CA LEU A 21 9.02 3.55 4.42
C LEU A 21 10.06 2.69 3.66
N ASP A 22 11.31 2.68 4.13
CA ASP A 22 12.45 1.99 3.49
C ASP A 22 13.28 1.13 4.49
N GLY A 23 12.77 0.86 5.69
CA GLY A 23 13.49 0.12 6.73
C GLY A 23 13.30 -1.40 6.64
N PRO A 24 14.29 -2.23 7.08
CA PRO A 24 14.04 -3.65 7.29
C PRO A 24 12.90 -3.84 8.32
N PRO A 25 12.04 -4.86 8.15
CA PRO A 25 10.94 -5.10 9.08
C PRO A 25 11.46 -5.29 10.50
N ASP A 26 10.71 -4.78 11.48
CA ASP A 26 11.07 -4.84 12.89
C ASP A 26 11.19 -6.32 13.32
N PRO A 27 12.35 -6.78 13.87
CA PRO A 27 12.59 -8.19 14.16
C PRO A 27 11.63 -8.79 15.21
N GLU A 28 10.86 -7.96 15.93
CA GLU A 28 9.86 -8.39 16.91
C GLU A 28 8.45 -8.59 16.33
N THR A 29 8.21 -8.22 15.07
CA THR A 29 6.91 -8.46 14.43
C THR A 29 6.72 -9.94 14.12
N VAL A 30 5.75 -10.59 14.77
CA VAL A 30 5.35 -11.95 14.41
C VAL A 30 4.75 -11.90 13.00
N PRO A 31 5.38 -12.53 11.99
CA PRO A 31 4.96 -12.37 10.62
C PRO A 31 3.57 -12.97 10.42
N VAL A 32 2.65 -12.17 9.88
CA VAL A 32 1.35 -12.67 9.45
C VAL A 32 1.60 -13.66 8.31
N VAL A 33 1.16 -14.90 8.50
CA VAL A 33 1.29 -15.97 7.51
C VAL A 33 -0.07 -16.45 7.03
N ASP A 34 -0.13 -16.85 5.77
CA ASP A 34 -1.32 -17.51 5.24
C ASP A 34 -1.38 -19.00 5.63
N LEU A 35 -2.43 -19.70 5.18
CA LEU A 35 -2.63 -21.14 5.43
C LEU A 35 -1.52 -22.04 4.86
N ARG A 36 -0.68 -21.51 3.95
CA ARG A 36 0.46 -22.21 3.37
C ARG A 36 1.80 -21.78 3.98
N GLY A 37 1.78 -20.98 5.05
CA GLY A 37 2.97 -20.50 5.74
C GLY A 37 3.75 -19.41 4.98
N ARG A 38 3.15 -18.74 3.99
CA ARG A 38 3.82 -17.66 3.25
C ARG A 38 3.66 -16.35 4.02
N PRO A 39 4.75 -15.59 4.25
CA PRO A 39 4.68 -14.34 4.98
C PRO A 39 4.06 -13.22 4.14
N LEU A 40 3.32 -12.35 4.79
CA LEU A 40 2.81 -11.10 4.23
C LEU A 40 3.97 -10.10 4.07
N ARG A 41 4.43 -9.86 2.84
CA ARG A 41 5.63 -9.03 2.55
C ARG A 41 5.36 -7.85 1.62
N ASP A 42 4.59 -8.08 0.56
CA ASP A 42 4.37 -7.13 -0.53
C ASP A 42 2.91 -6.66 -0.56
N LEU A 43 2.70 -5.35 -0.56
CA LEU A 43 1.40 -4.72 -0.74
C LEU A 43 1.33 -4.04 -2.11
N ARG A 44 0.39 -4.51 -2.94
CA ARG A 44 0.06 -3.86 -4.21
C ARG A 44 -1.17 -2.98 -4.02
N VAL A 45 -1.00 -1.68 -4.22
CA VAL A 45 -2.06 -0.68 -4.06
C VAL A 45 -2.51 -0.26 -5.45
N SER A 46 -3.80 -0.43 -5.76
CA SER A 46 -4.40 0.07 -7.00
C SER A 46 -5.01 1.45 -6.72
N VAL A 47 -4.43 2.50 -7.29
CA VAL A 47 -4.84 3.89 -6.99
C VAL A 47 -5.84 4.47 -7.99
N THR A 48 -5.94 3.87 -9.17
CA THR A 48 -6.81 4.32 -10.26
C THR A 48 -7.18 3.14 -11.15
N ASP A 49 -8.33 3.20 -11.79
CA ASP A 49 -8.74 2.28 -12.87
C ASP A 49 -8.42 2.84 -14.26
N ARG A 50 -8.07 4.13 -14.36
CA ARG A 50 -7.81 4.82 -15.63
C ARG A 50 -6.43 4.49 -16.17
N CYS A 51 -6.35 4.25 -17.48
CA CYS A 51 -5.08 4.12 -18.19
C CYS A 51 -5.13 4.87 -19.53
N ASN A 52 -4.01 5.47 -19.91
CA ASN A 52 -3.80 6.16 -21.18
C ASN A 52 -3.49 5.20 -22.34
N LEU A 53 -3.35 3.89 -22.07
CA LEU A 53 -3.15 2.85 -23.07
C LEU A 53 -4.36 1.94 -23.19
N ARG A 54 -4.47 1.22 -24.31
CA ARG A 54 -5.47 0.17 -24.59
C ARG A 54 -4.76 -1.09 -25.04
N CYS A 55 -4.04 -1.72 -24.10
CA CYS A 55 -3.29 -2.92 -24.40
C CYS A 55 -4.26 -4.07 -24.67
N ALA A 56 -4.12 -4.76 -25.81
CA ALA A 56 -5.00 -5.86 -26.22
C ALA A 56 -5.13 -7.01 -25.19
N TYR A 57 -4.12 -7.18 -24.33
CA TYR A 57 -4.12 -8.21 -23.28
C TYR A 57 -4.59 -7.71 -21.90
N CYS A 58 -4.78 -6.40 -21.73
CA CYS A 58 -5.10 -5.78 -20.43
C CYS A 58 -6.46 -5.09 -20.47
N MET A 59 -6.66 -4.18 -21.42
CA MET A 59 -7.89 -3.42 -21.59
C MET A 59 -8.25 -3.38 -23.08
N PRO A 60 -8.87 -4.46 -23.59
CA PRO A 60 -9.17 -4.63 -25.02
C PRO A 60 -10.41 -3.84 -25.46
N GLU A 61 -11.27 -3.43 -24.53
CA GLU A 61 -12.52 -2.74 -24.86
C GLU A 61 -12.26 -1.29 -25.29
N GLU A 62 -12.92 -0.88 -26.38
CA GLU A 62 -12.84 0.48 -26.91
C GLU A 62 -13.51 1.49 -25.96
N HIS A 63 -14.59 1.07 -25.31
CA HIS A 63 -15.34 1.85 -24.34
C HIS A 63 -15.24 1.21 -22.97
N TYR A 64 -14.64 1.91 -22.01
CA TYR A 64 -14.54 1.45 -20.64
C TYR A 64 -15.32 2.40 -19.75
N GLU A 65 -16.20 1.85 -18.90
CA GLU A 65 -16.91 2.63 -17.88
C GLU A 65 -16.01 2.74 -16.65
N TRP A 66 -15.52 3.95 -16.39
CA TRP A 66 -14.70 4.22 -15.22
C TRP A 66 -15.54 4.20 -13.96
N LEU A 67 -14.92 3.79 -12.86
CA LEU A 67 -15.50 3.90 -11.54
C LEU A 67 -15.89 5.37 -11.26
N PRO A 68 -17.06 5.60 -10.66
CA PRO A 68 -17.51 6.94 -10.35
C PRO A 68 -16.59 7.59 -9.32
N ASN A 69 -16.49 8.92 -9.39
CA ASN A 69 -15.70 9.71 -8.46
C ASN A 69 -16.13 9.41 -7.01
N GLY A 70 -15.15 9.15 -6.13
CA GLY A 70 -15.40 8.76 -4.73
C GLY A 70 -15.41 7.25 -4.46
N SER A 71 -15.27 6.41 -5.50
CA SER A 71 -15.13 4.95 -5.32
C SER A 71 -13.72 4.52 -4.88
N PHE A 72 -12.75 5.42 -4.97
CA PHE A 72 -11.38 5.19 -4.53
C PHE A 72 -11.17 5.66 -3.10
N LEU A 73 -10.27 4.97 -2.40
CA LEU A 73 -9.79 5.41 -1.11
C LEU A 73 -9.13 6.78 -1.25
N SER A 74 -9.45 7.68 -0.32
CA SER A 74 -8.72 8.93 -0.13
C SER A 74 -7.28 8.66 0.28
N ILE A 75 -6.42 9.67 0.16
CA ILE A 75 -5.02 9.59 0.60
C ILE A 75 -4.94 9.22 2.09
N ASP A 76 -5.79 9.79 2.93
CA ASP A 76 -5.81 9.51 4.37
C ASP A 76 -6.25 8.08 4.68
N GLU A 77 -7.18 7.53 3.90
CA GLU A 77 -7.57 6.12 4.03
C GLU A 77 -6.44 5.19 3.54
N LEU A 78 -5.80 5.51 2.42
CA LEU A 78 -4.64 4.77 1.92
C LEU A 78 -3.51 4.75 2.93
N SER A 79 -3.14 5.90 3.51
CA SER A 79 -2.10 5.98 4.53
C SER A 79 -2.43 5.15 5.76
N ARG A 80 -3.68 5.16 6.23
CA ARG A 80 -4.13 4.33 7.36
C ARG A 80 -4.03 2.83 7.05
N VAL A 81 -4.49 2.42 5.87
CA VAL A 81 -4.43 1.01 5.44
C VAL A 81 -2.99 0.56 5.28
N ILE A 82 -2.16 1.33 4.56
CA ILE A 82 -0.74 1.01 4.34
C ILE A 82 0.02 0.92 5.66
N GLY A 83 -0.25 1.82 6.61
CA GLY A 83 0.32 1.77 7.96
C GLY A 83 -0.01 0.47 8.69
N ALA A 84 -1.29 0.08 8.70
CA ALA A 84 -1.71 -1.18 9.32
C ALA A 84 -1.05 -2.42 8.67
N PHE A 85 -0.83 -2.39 7.35
CA PHE A 85 -0.10 -3.45 6.65
C PHE A 85 1.40 -3.46 6.98
N ALA A 86 2.02 -2.29 7.16
CA ALA A 86 3.40 -2.18 7.58
C ALA A 86 3.60 -2.77 8.98
N ASP A 87 2.70 -2.47 9.92
CA ASP A 87 2.68 -3.05 11.27
C ASP A 87 2.51 -4.59 11.23
N ALA A 88 1.85 -5.12 10.19
CA ALA A 88 1.64 -6.55 9.97
C ALA A 88 2.83 -7.27 9.26
N GLY A 89 3.92 -6.55 8.96
CA GLY A 89 5.14 -7.11 8.37
C GLY A 89 5.34 -6.84 6.87
N VAL A 90 4.47 -6.03 6.23
CA VAL A 90 4.72 -5.58 4.86
C VAL A 90 5.95 -4.67 4.82
N SER A 91 6.92 -5.03 3.98
CA SER A 91 8.15 -4.27 3.80
C SER A 91 8.25 -3.59 2.43
N LYS A 92 7.26 -3.80 1.56
CA LYS A 92 7.29 -3.29 0.18
C LYS A 92 5.90 -2.91 -0.30
N VAL A 93 5.76 -1.64 -0.70
CA VAL A 93 4.53 -1.12 -1.30
C VAL A 93 4.77 -0.85 -2.79
N ARG A 94 3.86 -1.30 -3.65
CA ARG A 94 3.85 -1.04 -5.09
C ARG A 94 2.57 -0.33 -5.48
N LEU A 95 2.68 0.90 -5.97
CA LEU A 95 1.56 1.63 -6.55
C LEU A 95 1.30 1.15 -7.97
N THR A 96 0.04 0.88 -8.27
CA THR A 96 -0.44 0.28 -9.51
C THR A 96 -1.86 0.78 -9.81
N GLY A 97 -2.52 0.20 -10.81
CA GLY A 97 -3.88 0.51 -11.20
C GLY A 97 -4.00 0.31 -12.70
N GLY A 98 -4.62 1.28 -13.37
CA GLY A 98 -4.29 1.59 -14.76
C GLY A 98 -2.91 2.24 -14.82
N GLU A 99 -2.83 3.53 -15.15
CA GLU A 99 -1.59 4.30 -15.14
C GLU A 99 -1.53 5.18 -13.88
N PRO A 100 -0.68 4.87 -12.88
CA PRO A 100 -0.66 5.57 -11.60
C PRO A 100 -0.30 7.07 -11.65
N LEU A 101 0.28 7.54 -12.76
CA LEU A 101 0.71 8.92 -12.93
C LEU A 101 -0.31 9.83 -13.63
N LEU A 102 -1.52 9.31 -13.91
CA LEU A 102 -2.66 10.10 -14.41
C LEU A 102 -3.34 10.87 -13.29
#